data_AF-A0A286U1K7-F1
#
_entry.id   AF-A0A286U1K7-F1
#
_cell.length_a   1.000
_cell.length_b   1.000
_cell.length_c   1.000
_cell.angle_alpha   90.00
_cell.angle_beta   90.00
_cell.angle_gamma   90.00
#
_symmetry.space_group_name_H-M   'P 1'
#
loop_
_entity.id
_entity.type
_entity.pdbx_description
1 polymer ?
#
loop_
_entity_poly.entity_id
_entity_poly.type
_entity_poly.pdbx_seq_one_letter_code
_entity_poly.pdbx_strand_id
1 'polypeptide(L)'
;MKETIIEEFVEKITYGNNKYSDRFFEIFSARGFLLERDSGTGIVRLSRESHIDDCEFLEVLQNINYKEIYKKPHFDSIDEAGEENVSQRQHAYFDAIDTQLFDINNIKYLHELFSHVIPIDEFRLNWIRDWYGKFNQFKGIVDLPKIRVYDLEPFIARFAKAISSIGISTWSSCEGHWGTTAYIIFDRKYHLVWFQTLLNKFIKKKLDLACNWKWLNNRGTINHPGADTLEMYLELQEIARLIYKYRDDLINIKKYIASLLTTEHKKMNKKNLLTVFEGFFDVAITVNQIDILTI
;
A
#
# COMPACT_ATOMS: atom_id res chain seq x y z
N MET A 1 2.18 -17.12 13.74
CA MET A 1 1.45 -17.38 12.48
C MET A 1 1.66 -18.86 12.16
N LYS A 2 0.60 -19.66 11.95
CA LYS A 2 0.80 -21.09 11.65
C LYS A 2 1.45 -21.19 10.28
N GLU A 3 2.51 -21.98 10.13
CA GLU A 3 3.26 -22.10 8.87
C GLU A 3 2.30 -22.29 7.65
N THR A 4 1.20 -23.02 7.84
CA THR A 4 0.20 -23.28 6.80
C THR A 4 -0.41 -22.04 6.14
N ILE A 5 -0.54 -20.89 6.82
CA ILE A 5 -1.21 -19.71 6.25
C ILE A 5 -0.39 -19.00 5.16
N ILE A 6 0.95 -19.01 5.25
CA ILE A 6 1.82 -18.41 4.21
C ILE A 6 1.69 -19.24 2.93
N GLU A 7 1.68 -20.56 3.06
CA GLU A 7 1.58 -21.48 1.93
C GLU A 7 0.23 -21.33 1.23
N GLU A 8 -0.87 -21.37 2.00
CA GLU A 8 -2.23 -21.16 1.49
C GLU A 8 -2.39 -19.77 0.85
N PHE A 9 -1.82 -18.73 1.46
CA PHE A 9 -1.84 -17.38 0.89
C PHE A 9 -1.12 -17.32 -0.46
N VAL A 10 0.10 -17.83 -0.54
CA VAL A 10 0.88 -17.84 -1.79
C VAL A 10 0.17 -18.65 -2.87
N GLU A 11 -0.39 -19.81 -2.53
CA GLU A 11 -1.19 -20.63 -3.45
C GLU A 11 -2.36 -19.82 -4.01
N LYS A 12 -3.12 -19.13 -3.16
CA LYS A 12 -4.30 -18.33 -3.56
C LYS A 12 -3.92 -17.14 -4.43
N ILE A 13 -2.89 -16.37 -4.09
CA ILE A 13 -2.52 -15.18 -4.88
C ILE A 13 -1.86 -15.52 -6.21
N THR A 14 -1.29 -16.72 -6.33
CA THR A 14 -0.67 -17.20 -7.58
C THR A 14 -1.57 -18.15 -8.37
N TYR A 15 -2.81 -18.37 -7.93
CA TYR A 15 -3.73 -19.29 -8.57
C TYR A 15 -3.94 -18.94 -10.05
N GLY A 16 -3.77 -19.92 -10.94
CA GLY A 16 -3.89 -19.76 -12.38
C GLY A 16 -2.64 -19.19 -13.07
N ASN A 17 -1.64 -18.71 -12.33
CA ASN A 17 -0.37 -18.23 -12.89
C ASN A 17 0.63 -19.37 -13.06
N ASN A 18 0.72 -19.92 -14.28
CA ASN A 18 1.61 -21.04 -14.56
C ASN A 18 3.05 -20.63 -14.92
N LYS A 19 3.27 -19.37 -15.35
CA LYS A 19 4.61 -18.88 -15.66
C LYS A 19 5.33 -18.44 -14.39
N TYR A 20 6.61 -18.75 -14.30
CA TYR A 20 7.45 -18.36 -13.18
C TYR A 20 7.42 -16.83 -12.93
N SER A 21 7.55 -16.03 -14.00
CA SER A 21 7.52 -14.56 -13.92
C SER A 21 6.21 -14.01 -13.37
N ASP A 22 5.09 -14.66 -13.68
CA ASP A 22 3.76 -14.24 -13.21
C ASP A 22 3.58 -14.54 -11.73
N ARG A 23 4.09 -15.70 -11.29
CA ARG A 23 4.13 -16.05 -9.86
C ARG A 23 5.04 -15.12 -9.08
N PHE A 24 6.23 -14.81 -9.61
CA PHE A 24 7.15 -13.84 -9.04
C PHE A 24 6.46 -12.48 -8.86
N PHE A 25 5.82 -11.99 -9.92
CA PHE A 25 5.11 -10.71 -9.90
C PHE A 25 4.06 -10.67 -8.79
N GLU A 26 3.21 -11.68 -8.66
CA GLU A 26 2.17 -11.68 -7.63
C GLU A 26 2.74 -11.81 -6.20
N ILE A 27 3.72 -12.67 -6.01
CA ILE A 27 4.38 -12.89 -4.70
C ILE A 27 5.07 -11.60 -4.22
N PHE A 28 5.90 -10.99 -5.07
CA PHE A 28 6.64 -9.79 -4.70
C PHE A 28 5.76 -8.54 -4.66
N SER A 29 4.71 -8.46 -5.49
CA SER A 29 3.69 -7.43 -5.32
C SER A 29 2.97 -7.57 -3.98
N ALA A 30 2.61 -8.78 -3.58
CA ALA A 30 1.98 -9.04 -2.28
C ALA A 30 2.90 -8.70 -1.11
N ARG A 31 4.20 -8.98 -1.24
CA ARG A 31 5.23 -8.56 -0.26
C ARG A 31 5.37 -7.04 -0.12
N GLY A 32 4.86 -6.28 -1.11
CA GLY A 32 4.82 -4.82 -1.09
C GLY A 32 5.68 -4.14 -2.16
N PHE A 33 6.35 -4.86 -3.06
CA PHE A 33 7.07 -4.20 -4.16
C PHE A 33 6.09 -3.61 -5.17
N LEU A 34 6.31 -2.36 -5.59
CA LEU A 34 5.55 -1.78 -6.69
C LEU A 34 6.20 -2.24 -7.99
N LEU A 35 5.60 -3.26 -8.60
CA LEU A 35 6.11 -3.88 -9.81
C LEU A 35 5.28 -3.48 -11.03
N GLU A 36 5.95 -3.38 -12.16
CA GLU A 36 5.34 -3.29 -13.49
C GLU A 36 5.70 -4.54 -14.28
N ARG A 37 4.74 -5.02 -15.08
CA ARG A 37 4.93 -6.15 -15.97
C ARG A 37 4.49 -5.79 -17.38
N ASP A 38 5.35 -6.06 -18.34
CA ASP A 38 4.99 -6.04 -19.76
C ASP A 38 4.40 -7.40 -20.13
N SER A 39 3.12 -7.41 -20.51
CA SER A 39 2.40 -8.64 -20.89
C SER A 39 2.88 -9.27 -22.19
N GLY A 40 3.49 -8.49 -23.09
CA GLY A 40 4.01 -8.97 -24.37
C GLY A 40 5.37 -9.64 -24.23
N THR A 41 6.25 -9.11 -23.37
CA THR A 41 7.62 -9.62 -23.18
C THR A 41 7.78 -10.48 -21.93
N GLY A 42 6.86 -10.40 -20.96
CA GLY A 42 6.98 -11.07 -19.67
C GLY A 42 7.99 -10.42 -18.72
N ILE A 43 8.59 -9.28 -19.12
CA ILE A 43 9.56 -8.55 -18.32
C ILE A 43 8.86 -7.97 -17.09
N VAL A 44 9.46 -8.18 -15.93
CA VAL A 44 9.06 -7.60 -14.64
C VAL A 44 10.13 -6.59 -14.23
N ARG A 45 9.71 -5.43 -13.73
CA ARG A 45 10.59 -4.34 -13.27
C ARG A 45 9.99 -3.60 -12.08
N LEU A 46 10.82 -2.89 -11.32
CA LEU A 46 10.34 -1.95 -10.31
C LEU A 46 9.66 -0.75 -10.99
N SER A 47 8.51 -0.34 -10.47
CA SER A 47 7.86 0.90 -10.86
C SER A 47 8.71 2.09 -10.44
N ARG A 48 8.63 3.20 -11.20
CA ARG A 48 9.24 4.48 -10.82
C ARG A 48 8.68 5.07 -9.53
N GLU A 49 7.54 4.57 -9.06
CA GLU A 49 6.95 4.90 -7.77
C GLU A 49 7.62 4.17 -6.58
N SER A 50 8.47 3.16 -6.84
CA SER A 50 9.22 2.43 -5.80
C SER A 50 10.28 3.30 -5.15
N HIS A 51 10.52 3.07 -3.85
CA HIS A 51 11.61 3.70 -3.11
C HIS A 51 12.95 3.16 -3.63
N ILE A 52 14.00 3.98 -3.62
CA ILE A 52 15.30 3.56 -4.17
C ILE A 52 15.91 2.35 -3.43
N ASP A 53 15.83 2.36 -2.09
CA ASP A 53 16.20 1.22 -1.23
C ASP A 53 15.44 -0.08 -1.53
N ASP A 54 14.31 -0.03 -2.25
CA ASP A 54 13.63 -1.26 -2.68
C ASP A 54 14.52 -2.07 -3.64
N CYS A 55 15.46 -1.44 -4.36
CA CYS A 55 16.44 -2.13 -5.21
C CYS A 55 17.39 -2.99 -4.38
N GLU A 56 18.10 -2.37 -3.43
CA GLU A 56 19.04 -3.03 -2.54
C GLU A 56 18.34 -4.13 -1.73
N PHE A 57 17.14 -3.85 -1.21
CA PHE A 57 16.38 -4.85 -0.48
C PHE A 57 16.00 -6.04 -1.37
N LEU A 58 15.62 -5.80 -2.63
CA LEU A 58 15.31 -6.86 -3.57
C LEU A 58 16.55 -7.71 -3.92
N GLU A 59 17.73 -7.11 -4.07
CA GLU A 59 18.98 -7.85 -4.28
C GLU A 59 19.27 -8.79 -3.11
N VAL A 60 19.12 -8.29 -1.89
CA VAL A 60 19.38 -9.05 -0.67
C VAL A 60 18.37 -10.19 -0.49
N LEU A 61 17.12 -10.00 -0.93
CA LEU A 61 16.10 -11.05 -0.93
C LEU A 61 16.41 -12.23 -1.87
N GLN A 62 17.42 -12.17 -2.74
CA GLN A 62 17.89 -13.36 -3.45
C GLN A 62 18.44 -14.43 -2.48
N ASN A 63 18.83 -14.03 -1.27
CA ASN A 63 19.32 -14.93 -0.22
C ASN A 63 18.24 -15.18 0.83
N ILE A 64 17.94 -16.45 1.13
CA ILE A 64 16.99 -16.84 2.17
C ILE A 64 17.35 -16.29 3.56
N ASN A 65 18.65 -16.11 3.85
CA ASN A 65 19.15 -15.59 5.11
C ASN A 65 19.22 -14.05 5.12
N TYR A 66 18.40 -13.36 4.33
CA TYR A 66 18.47 -11.90 4.18
C TYR A 66 18.42 -11.14 5.52
N LYS A 67 17.72 -11.66 6.53
CA LYS A 67 17.62 -11.05 7.86
C LYS A 67 18.97 -11.00 8.61
N GLU A 68 19.91 -11.87 8.26
CA GLU A 68 21.26 -11.86 8.85
C GLU A 68 22.16 -10.83 8.20
N ILE A 69 21.91 -10.49 6.93
CA ILE A 69 22.74 -9.61 6.11
C ILE A 69 22.18 -8.18 6.00
N TYR A 70 20.86 -8.02 6.01
CA TYR A 70 20.20 -6.74 5.86
C TYR A 70 19.77 -6.19 7.21
N LYS A 71 20.55 -5.24 7.73
CA LYS A 71 20.34 -4.63 9.06
C LYS A 71 20.14 -3.12 8.96
N LYS A 72 19.45 -2.67 7.91
CA LYS A 72 19.05 -1.25 7.85
C LYS A 72 18.12 -0.94 9.02
N PRO A 73 18.18 0.27 9.58
CA PRO A 73 17.25 0.65 10.62
C PRO A 73 15.85 0.92 10.05
N HIS A 74 14.82 0.56 10.81
CA HIS A 74 13.42 0.81 10.47
C HIS A 74 13.01 2.25 10.82
N PHE A 75 13.46 3.21 10.01
CA PHE A 75 12.99 4.59 10.04
C PHE A 75 12.56 4.97 8.63
N ASP A 76 11.35 5.51 8.45
CA ASP A 76 10.91 5.99 7.13
C ASP A 76 11.90 7.05 6.62
N SER A 77 12.71 6.66 5.63
CA SER A 77 13.65 7.53 4.94
C SER A 77 12.84 8.38 3.97
N ILE A 78 12.46 9.58 4.43
CA ILE A 78 12.03 10.61 3.50
C ILE A 78 13.32 11.09 2.83
N ASP A 79 13.50 10.74 1.56
CA ASP A 79 14.58 11.30 0.74
C ASP A 79 14.59 12.82 0.94
N GLU A 80 15.69 13.37 1.46
CA GLU A 80 15.79 14.82 1.67
C GLU A 80 15.66 15.51 0.31
N ALA A 81 14.74 16.47 0.22
CA ALA A 81 14.45 17.21 -1.01
C ALA A 81 15.73 17.93 -1.48
N GLY A 82 16.45 17.30 -2.43
CA GLY A 82 17.76 17.75 -2.89
C GLY A 82 18.64 16.64 -3.48
N GLU A 83 18.41 15.38 -3.12
CA GLU A 83 19.17 14.22 -3.62
C GLU A 83 18.48 13.43 -4.76
N GLU A 84 17.45 14.00 -5.41
CA GLU A 84 16.81 13.39 -6.61
C GLU A 84 17.73 13.35 -7.85
N ASN A 85 19.00 13.73 -7.72
CA ASN A 85 19.92 13.83 -8.83
C ASN A 85 20.69 12.51 -9.05
N VAL A 86 20.19 11.77 -10.06
CA VAL A 86 20.92 10.90 -11.00
C VAL A 86 21.03 9.41 -10.65
N SER A 87 21.14 8.99 -9.38
CA SER A 87 21.34 7.56 -9.04
C SER A 87 20.07 6.70 -9.17
N GLN A 88 18.87 7.26 -8.93
CA GLN A 88 17.59 6.54 -9.02
C GLN A 88 17.32 5.95 -10.42
N ARG A 89 17.99 6.44 -11.47
CA ARG A 89 17.84 5.99 -12.86
C ARG A 89 18.90 5.00 -13.33
N GLN A 90 19.83 4.57 -12.46
CA GLN A 90 20.93 3.68 -12.86
C GLN A 90 20.78 2.23 -12.40
N HIS A 91 19.84 1.92 -11.48
CA HIS A 91 19.69 0.53 -11.04
C HIS A 91 18.96 -0.31 -12.08
N ALA A 92 19.55 -1.45 -12.46
CA ALA A 92 19.05 -2.31 -13.54
C ALA A 92 17.62 -2.81 -13.30
N TYR A 93 17.18 -2.91 -12.03
CA TYR A 93 15.83 -3.37 -11.68
C TYR A 93 14.69 -2.45 -12.10
N PHE A 94 14.97 -1.18 -12.43
CA PHE A 94 13.96 -0.32 -13.06
C PHE A 94 13.77 -0.62 -14.55
N ASP A 95 14.72 -1.31 -15.18
CA ASP A 95 14.62 -1.75 -16.57
C ASP A 95 14.10 -3.20 -16.64
N ALA A 96 14.74 -4.12 -15.92
CA ALA A 96 14.36 -5.53 -15.84
C ALA A 96 14.91 -6.20 -14.56
N ILE A 97 14.10 -7.07 -13.97
CA ILE A 97 14.49 -7.96 -12.89
C ILE A 97 14.67 -9.36 -13.45
N ASP A 98 15.83 -9.98 -13.21
CA ASP A 98 15.99 -11.41 -13.46
C ASP A 98 15.25 -12.21 -12.38
N THR A 99 14.00 -12.56 -12.69
CA THR A 99 13.14 -13.30 -11.76
C THR A 99 13.71 -14.67 -11.39
N GLN A 100 14.59 -15.27 -12.19
CA GLN A 100 15.15 -16.61 -11.92
C GLN A 100 16.13 -16.64 -10.74
N LEU A 101 16.60 -15.48 -10.26
CA LEU A 101 17.50 -15.38 -9.11
C LEU A 101 16.80 -15.62 -7.76
N PHE A 102 15.47 -15.72 -7.76
CA PHE A 102 14.67 -15.88 -6.55
C PHE A 102 14.18 -17.32 -6.44
N ASP A 103 14.01 -17.85 -5.23
CA ASP A 103 13.57 -19.25 -5.03
C ASP A 103 12.09 -19.33 -4.66
N ILE A 104 11.21 -18.76 -5.49
CA ILE A 104 9.77 -18.61 -5.18
C ILE A 104 8.99 -19.94 -5.15
N ASN A 105 9.64 -21.05 -5.50
CA ASN A 105 9.06 -22.40 -5.40
C ASN A 105 9.44 -23.10 -4.11
N ASN A 106 10.41 -22.57 -3.37
CA ASN A 106 10.86 -23.13 -2.12
C ASN A 106 10.05 -22.57 -0.96
N ILE A 107 9.38 -23.47 -0.25
CA ILE A 107 8.49 -23.09 0.83
C ILE A 107 9.21 -22.35 1.95
N LYS A 108 10.44 -22.77 2.30
CA LYS A 108 11.24 -22.11 3.34
C LYS A 108 11.60 -20.68 2.93
N TYR A 109 11.89 -20.47 1.66
CA TYR A 109 12.15 -19.14 1.12
C TYR A 109 10.92 -18.23 1.24
N LEU A 110 9.74 -18.73 0.87
CA LEU A 110 8.48 -18.00 1.01
C LEU A 110 8.15 -17.68 2.48
N HIS A 111 8.42 -18.61 3.40
CA HIS A 111 8.31 -18.38 4.83
C HIS A 111 9.17 -17.22 5.30
N GLU A 112 10.44 -17.17 4.89
CA GLU A 112 11.33 -16.06 5.24
C GLU A 112 10.87 -14.72 4.63
N LEU A 113 10.34 -14.76 3.41
CA LEU A 113 9.82 -13.58 2.72
C LEU A 113 8.63 -12.94 3.45
N PHE A 114 7.74 -13.74 4.03
CA PHE A 114 6.49 -13.31 4.68
C PHE A 114 6.49 -13.32 6.21
N SER A 115 7.62 -13.65 6.86
CA SER A 115 7.76 -13.63 8.33
C SER A 115 8.53 -12.42 8.86
N HIS A 116 8.68 -11.37 8.07
CA HIS A 116 9.32 -10.14 8.50
C HIS A 116 8.45 -9.41 9.52
N VAL A 117 8.95 -9.23 10.73
CA VAL A 117 8.25 -8.52 11.82
C VAL A 117 9.11 -7.34 12.24
N ILE A 118 8.49 -6.16 12.26
CA ILE A 118 9.16 -4.92 12.65
C ILE A 118 8.92 -4.69 14.14
N PRO A 119 9.97 -4.50 14.95
CA PRO A 119 9.79 -4.19 16.36
C PRO A 119 8.90 -2.95 16.57
N ILE A 120 7.97 -3.00 17.52
CA ILE A 120 7.00 -1.91 17.78
C ILE A 120 7.71 -0.57 18.06
N ASP A 121 8.86 -0.60 18.71
CA ASP A 121 9.64 0.60 19.03
C ASP A 121 10.29 1.25 17.80
N GLU A 122 10.37 0.50 16.69
CA GLU A 122 10.87 0.95 15.39
C GLU A 122 9.72 1.21 14.40
N PHE A 123 8.47 0.98 14.80
CA PHE A 123 7.25 1.05 13.98
C PHE A 123 6.74 2.48 13.73
N ARG A 124 7.64 3.43 13.52
CA ARG A 124 7.26 4.84 13.29
C ARG A 124 7.59 5.24 11.87
N LEU A 125 6.55 5.33 11.02
CA LEU A 125 6.64 6.24 9.88
C LEU A 125 6.79 7.65 10.47
N ASN A 126 7.78 8.38 9.97
CA ASN A 126 8.47 9.49 10.61
C ASN A 126 7.54 10.61 11.16
N TRP A 127 7.94 11.33 12.23
CA TRP A 127 7.26 12.55 12.72
C TRP A 127 7.08 13.62 11.64
N ILE A 128 8.00 13.67 10.67
CA ILE A 128 7.89 14.53 9.50
C ILE A 128 6.60 14.24 8.72
N ARG A 129 6.07 13.01 8.73
CA ARG A 129 4.84 12.68 8.00
C ARG A 129 3.58 13.30 8.59
N ASP A 130 3.58 13.62 9.88
CA ASP A 130 2.48 14.38 10.51
C ASP A 130 2.23 15.73 9.80
N TRP A 131 3.28 16.31 9.22
CA TRP A 131 3.18 17.52 8.39
C TRP A 131 2.27 17.31 7.18
N TYR A 132 2.39 16.17 6.46
CA TYR A 132 1.53 15.84 5.32
C TYR A 132 0.05 15.70 5.70
N GLY A 133 -0.25 15.43 6.98
CA GLY A 133 -1.61 15.37 7.50
C GLY A 133 -2.26 16.73 7.78
N LYS A 134 -1.52 17.84 7.72
CA LYS A 134 -2.07 19.18 7.97
C LYS A 134 -2.96 19.61 6.81
N PHE A 135 -3.96 20.45 7.09
CA PHE A 135 -4.99 20.83 6.11
C PHE A 135 -4.42 21.38 4.79
N ASN A 136 -3.44 22.28 4.86
CA ASN A 136 -2.85 22.87 3.65
C ASN A 136 -2.02 21.85 2.87
N GLN A 137 -1.31 20.97 3.57
CA GLN A 137 -0.52 19.89 2.96
C GLN A 137 -1.42 18.85 2.31
N PHE A 138 -2.50 18.40 2.96
CA PHE A 138 -3.50 17.52 2.37
C PHE A 138 -4.05 18.09 1.05
N LYS A 139 -4.28 19.40 0.99
CA LYS A 139 -4.76 20.08 -0.22
C LYS A 139 -3.70 20.20 -1.31
N GLY A 140 -2.48 20.57 -0.93
CA GLY A 140 -1.44 20.98 -1.88
C GLY A 140 -0.52 19.85 -2.33
N ILE A 141 -0.47 18.74 -1.60
CA ILE A 141 0.49 17.65 -1.83
C ILE A 141 -0.25 16.41 -2.29
N VAL A 142 0.14 15.95 -3.46
CA VAL A 142 -0.36 14.73 -4.10
C VAL A 142 0.67 13.63 -3.93
N ASP A 143 1.90 13.90 -4.32
CA ASP A 143 3.01 12.97 -4.26
C ASP A 143 3.59 12.97 -2.85
N LEU A 144 3.49 11.83 -2.18
CA LEU A 144 4.06 11.62 -0.86
C LEU A 144 5.44 10.97 -0.99
N PRO A 145 6.31 11.14 0.02
CA PRO A 145 7.54 10.36 0.10
C PRO A 145 7.21 8.87 -0.02
N LYS A 146 7.97 8.21 -0.88
CA LYS A 146 7.87 6.78 -1.14
C LYS A 146 8.18 6.01 0.14
N ILE A 147 7.54 4.86 0.32
CA ILE A 147 7.71 4.03 1.52
C ILE A 147 8.55 2.81 1.15
N ARG A 148 9.60 2.54 1.93
CA ARG A 148 10.45 1.35 1.76
C ARG A 148 9.65 0.09 2.07
N VAL A 149 9.78 -0.95 1.25
CA VAL A 149 9.13 -2.26 1.51
C VAL A 149 9.66 -2.89 2.80
N TYR A 150 10.93 -2.66 3.10
CA TYR A 150 11.58 -3.17 4.30
C TYR A 150 10.94 -2.64 5.61
N ASP A 151 10.32 -1.46 5.57
CA ASP A 151 9.66 -0.83 6.72
C ASP A 151 8.17 -1.18 6.84
N LEU A 152 7.71 -2.20 6.10
CA LEU A 152 6.33 -2.65 6.12
C LEU A 152 6.22 -4.15 6.43
N GLU A 153 5.23 -4.50 7.24
CA GLU A 153 4.83 -5.88 7.48
C GLU A 153 4.26 -6.51 6.19
N PRO A 154 4.70 -7.73 5.81
CA PRO A 154 4.47 -8.29 4.47
C PRO A 154 3.02 -8.30 3.99
N PHE A 155 2.07 -8.74 4.81
CA PHE A 155 0.69 -8.98 4.36
C PHE A 155 -0.14 -7.70 4.23
N ILE A 156 0.29 -6.59 4.84
CA ILE A 156 -0.35 -5.27 4.70
C ILE A 156 0.44 -4.31 3.80
N ALA A 157 1.70 -4.63 3.47
CA ALA A 157 2.61 -3.74 2.75
C ALA A 157 2.05 -3.25 1.41
N ARG A 158 1.52 -4.14 0.57
CA ARG A 158 0.92 -3.77 -0.73
C ARG A 158 -0.22 -2.78 -0.55
N PHE A 159 -1.07 -2.99 0.44
CA PHE A 159 -2.20 -2.10 0.74
C PHE A 159 -1.70 -0.73 1.22
N ALA A 160 -0.73 -0.69 2.13
CA ALA A 160 -0.14 0.57 2.61
C ALA A 160 0.50 1.38 1.48
N LYS A 161 1.24 0.74 0.55
CA LYS A 161 1.82 1.44 -0.60
C LYS A 161 0.77 1.86 -1.63
N ALA A 162 -0.26 1.04 -1.88
CA ALA A 162 -1.34 1.40 -2.81
C ALA A 162 -2.12 2.64 -2.34
N ILE A 163 -2.39 2.79 -1.04
CA ILE A 163 -3.00 4.03 -0.55
C ILE A 163 -2.02 5.22 -0.61
N SER A 164 -0.72 4.98 -0.36
CA SER A 164 0.29 6.04 -0.47
C SER A 164 0.42 6.56 -1.90
N SER A 165 0.29 5.70 -2.91
CA SER A 165 0.38 6.10 -4.32
C SER A 165 -0.77 7.00 -4.76
N ILE A 166 -1.91 7.00 -4.05
CA ILE A 166 -3.01 7.95 -4.27
C ILE A 166 -2.97 9.17 -3.33
N GLY A 167 -1.81 9.40 -2.71
CA GLY A 167 -1.56 10.56 -1.86
C GLY A 167 -2.24 10.50 -0.50
N ILE A 168 -2.49 9.32 0.05
CA ILE A 168 -2.96 9.12 1.42
C ILE A 168 -1.78 8.81 2.32
N SER A 169 -1.49 9.71 3.26
CA SER A 169 -0.35 9.51 4.17
C SER A 169 -0.76 8.71 5.41
N THR A 170 0.09 7.77 5.76
CA THR A 170 -0.06 6.91 6.93
C THR A 170 1.13 7.03 7.88
N TRP A 171 0.79 6.86 9.15
CA TRP A 171 1.71 6.86 10.29
C TRP A 171 2.25 5.46 10.59
N SER A 172 1.39 4.44 10.49
CA SER A 172 1.79 3.06 10.71
C SER A 172 0.71 2.09 10.23
N SER A 173 1.06 0.83 10.04
CA SER A 173 0.13 -0.21 9.60
C SER A 173 0.57 -1.57 10.11
N CYS A 174 -0.35 -2.32 10.74
CA CYS A 174 -0.06 -3.67 11.21
C CYS A 174 -0.99 -4.69 10.55
N GLU A 175 -0.46 -5.87 10.24
CA GLU A 175 -1.21 -6.99 9.66
C GLU A 175 -1.96 -7.84 10.72
N GLY A 176 -1.86 -7.51 12.01
CA GLY A 176 -2.62 -8.18 13.08
C GLY A 176 -1.90 -9.37 13.70
N HIS A 177 -0.60 -9.24 13.99
CA HIS A 177 0.13 -10.28 14.70
C HIS A 177 -0.40 -10.50 16.13
N TRP A 178 -0.13 -11.71 16.67
CA TRP A 178 -0.39 -12.10 18.08
C TRP A 178 -1.84 -11.97 18.57
N GLY A 179 -2.82 -12.24 17.71
CA GLY A 179 -4.24 -12.20 18.08
C GLY A 179 -4.82 -10.78 18.13
N THR A 180 -4.09 -9.79 17.62
CA THR A 180 -4.61 -8.44 17.40
C THR A 180 -5.23 -8.32 16.00
N THR A 181 -6.04 -7.29 15.80
CA THR A 181 -6.67 -7.02 14.49
C THR A 181 -5.72 -6.20 13.62
N ALA A 182 -5.73 -6.46 12.31
CA ALA A 182 -5.02 -5.64 11.36
C ALA A 182 -5.50 -4.18 11.44
N TYR A 183 -4.60 -3.24 11.20
CA TYR A 183 -4.95 -1.83 11.24
C TYR A 183 -4.05 -0.98 10.36
N ILE A 184 -4.57 0.21 10.06
CA ILE A 184 -3.79 1.30 9.48
C ILE A 184 -4.09 2.60 10.23
N ILE A 185 -3.04 3.37 10.51
CA ILE A 185 -3.12 4.68 11.16
C ILE A 185 -2.78 5.74 10.13
N PHE A 186 -3.69 6.69 9.92
CA PHE A 186 -3.55 7.78 8.97
C PHE A 186 -2.92 9.02 9.62
N ASP A 187 -2.18 9.79 8.85
CA ASP A 187 -1.67 11.09 9.28
C ASP A 187 -2.81 12.10 9.38
N ARG A 188 -3.41 12.20 10.57
CA ARG A 188 -4.51 13.11 10.89
C ARG A 188 -5.82 12.80 10.13
N LYS A 189 -6.82 13.63 10.37
CA LYS A 189 -8.22 13.37 10.03
C LYS A 189 -8.53 13.40 8.53
N TYR A 190 -7.79 14.19 7.73
CA TYR A 190 -8.15 14.40 6.32
C TYR A 190 -7.82 13.17 5.47
N HIS A 191 -6.66 12.54 5.72
CA HIS A 191 -6.27 11.27 5.08
C HIS A 191 -7.21 10.12 5.47
N LEU A 192 -7.56 10.01 6.75
CA LEU A 192 -8.58 9.05 7.21
C LEU A 192 -9.92 9.26 6.50
N VAL A 193 -10.43 10.49 6.48
CA VAL A 193 -11.74 10.80 5.88
C VAL A 193 -11.70 10.55 4.38
N TRP A 194 -10.59 10.87 3.70
CA TRP A 194 -10.43 10.57 2.29
C TRP A 194 -10.48 9.07 2.02
N PHE A 195 -9.74 8.27 2.79
CA PHE A 195 -9.80 6.81 2.65
C PHE A 195 -11.21 6.25 2.95
N GLN A 196 -11.89 6.76 3.98
CA GLN A 196 -13.27 6.37 4.30
C GLN A 196 -14.24 6.67 3.15
N THR A 197 -14.10 7.83 2.51
CA THR A 197 -14.87 8.17 1.30
C THR A 197 -14.61 7.16 0.19
N LEU A 198 -13.35 6.84 -0.11
CA LEU A 198 -13.01 5.85 -1.12
C LEU A 198 -13.58 4.46 -0.79
N LEU A 199 -13.48 4.04 0.47
CA LEU A 199 -14.03 2.77 0.91
C LEU A 199 -15.55 2.70 0.66
N ASN A 200 -16.28 3.75 1.03
CA ASN A 200 -17.74 3.76 0.95
C ASN A 200 -18.26 3.96 -0.48
N LYS A 201 -17.60 4.84 -1.25
CA LYS A 201 -18.12 5.32 -2.54
C LYS A 201 -17.53 4.59 -3.74
N PHE A 202 -16.36 3.97 -3.60
CA PHE A 202 -15.64 3.33 -4.70
C PHE A 202 -15.38 1.85 -4.41
N ILE A 203 -14.63 1.53 -3.37
CA ILE A 203 -14.13 0.16 -3.12
C ILE A 203 -15.29 -0.81 -2.87
N LYS A 204 -16.21 -0.50 -1.94
CA LYS A 204 -17.40 -1.32 -1.64
C LYS A 204 -18.41 -1.43 -2.80
N LYS A 205 -18.25 -0.62 -3.85
CA LYS A 205 -19.08 -0.71 -5.06
C LYS A 205 -18.47 -1.62 -6.12
N LYS A 206 -17.16 -1.87 -6.03
CA LYS A 206 -16.38 -2.67 -6.98
C LYS A 206 -16.02 -4.05 -6.45
N LEU A 207 -15.93 -4.19 -5.13
CA LEU A 207 -15.56 -5.41 -4.44
C LEU A 207 -16.65 -5.78 -3.43
N ASP A 208 -16.93 -7.08 -3.34
CA ASP A 208 -17.72 -7.65 -2.26
C ASP A 208 -16.79 -7.92 -1.07
N LEU A 209 -16.85 -7.05 -0.06
CA LEU A 209 -15.94 -7.08 1.08
C LEU A 209 -16.56 -7.89 2.22
N ALA A 210 -15.86 -8.93 2.68
CA ALA A 210 -16.25 -9.73 3.84
C ALA A 210 -15.75 -9.09 5.15
N CYS A 211 -14.66 -8.33 5.12
CA CYS A 211 -14.08 -7.72 6.31
C CYS A 211 -14.88 -6.49 6.79
N ASN A 212 -14.92 -6.35 8.12
CA ASN A 212 -15.44 -5.18 8.79
C ASN A 212 -14.35 -4.14 9.01
N TRP A 213 -14.74 -2.87 8.89
CA TRP A 213 -13.88 -1.72 9.15
C TRP A 213 -14.42 -0.91 10.32
N LYS A 214 -13.60 -0.74 11.36
CA LYS A 214 -13.92 0.07 12.55
C LYS A 214 -13.02 1.28 12.62
N TRP A 215 -13.60 2.43 12.93
CA TRP A 215 -12.91 3.71 12.92
C TRP A 215 -12.79 4.28 14.33
N LEU A 216 -11.57 4.45 14.81
CA LEU A 216 -11.30 5.10 16.10
C LEU A 216 -10.12 6.05 15.95
N ASN A 217 -10.29 7.30 16.36
CA ASN A 217 -9.28 8.34 16.13
C ASN A 217 -8.86 8.34 14.64
N ASN A 218 -7.56 8.29 14.34
CA ASN A 218 -7.06 8.21 12.95
C ASN A 218 -6.74 6.76 12.54
N ARG A 219 -7.30 5.76 13.23
CA ARG A 219 -7.08 4.34 12.95
C ARG A 219 -8.29 3.72 12.26
N GLY A 220 -8.03 3.00 11.17
CA GLY A 220 -8.93 2.01 10.60
C GLY A 220 -8.49 0.63 11.04
N THR A 221 -9.33 -0.05 11.81
CA THR A 221 -9.12 -1.45 12.22
C THR A 221 -9.91 -2.36 11.28
N ILE A 222 -9.27 -3.40 10.78
CA ILE A 222 -9.81 -4.36 9.82
C ILE A 222 -9.94 -5.70 10.53
N ASN A 223 -11.10 -6.34 10.41
CA ASN A 223 -11.31 -7.66 10.98
C ASN A 223 -12.31 -8.48 10.16
N HIS A 224 -11.99 -9.75 9.91
CA HIS A 224 -12.97 -10.69 9.39
C HIS A 224 -14.00 -11.07 10.48
N PRO A 225 -15.32 -11.11 10.21
CA PRO A 225 -16.33 -11.52 11.19
C PRO A 225 -16.07 -12.90 11.80
N GLY A 226 -15.55 -13.85 11.00
CA GLY A 226 -15.21 -15.20 11.43
C GLY A 226 -13.82 -15.38 12.01
N ALA A 227 -13.07 -14.28 12.23
CA ALA A 227 -11.65 -14.30 12.57
C ALA A 227 -10.75 -15.06 11.55
N ASP A 228 -11.21 -15.17 10.30
CA ASP A 228 -10.43 -15.71 9.19
C ASP A 228 -9.36 -14.69 8.78
N THR A 229 -8.11 -15.01 9.13
CA THR A 229 -6.98 -14.14 8.86
C THR A 229 -6.52 -14.24 7.41
N LEU A 230 -6.66 -15.41 6.78
CA LEU A 230 -6.27 -15.61 5.39
C LEU A 230 -7.18 -14.80 4.47
N GLU A 231 -8.49 -14.89 4.68
CA GLU A 231 -9.48 -14.13 3.92
C GLU A 231 -9.27 -12.61 4.06
N MET A 232 -8.93 -12.15 5.26
CA MET A 232 -8.56 -10.74 5.48
C MET A 232 -7.33 -10.33 4.67
N TYR A 233 -6.28 -11.14 4.64
CA TYR A 233 -5.08 -10.85 3.84
C TYR A 233 -5.40 -10.81 2.34
N LEU A 234 -6.18 -11.76 1.83
CA LEU A 234 -6.59 -11.80 0.44
C LEU A 234 -7.44 -10.58 0.06
N GLU A 235 -8.38 -10.17 0.91
CA GLU A 235 -9.20 -8.97 0.67
C GLU A 235 -8.33 -7.70 0.62
N LEU A 236 -7.34 -7.56 1.50
CA LEU A 236 -6.39 -6.44 1.45
C LEU A 236 -5.60 -6.41 0.14
N GLN A 237 -5.22 -7.58 -0.41
CA GLN A 237 -4.56 -7.65 -1.72
C GLN A 237 -5.48 -7.18 -2.85
N GLU A 238 -6.76 -7.58 -2.85
CA GLU A 238 -7.75 -7.14 -3.85
C GLU A 238 -8.01 -5.64 -3.77
N ILE A 239 -8.16 -5.09 -2.57
CA ILE A 239 -8.30 -3.65 -2.36
C ILE A 239 -7.06 -2.91 -2.91
N ALA A 240 -5.87 -3.40 -2.61
CA ALA A 240 -4.62 -2.79 -3.09
C ALA A 240 -4.51 -2.82 -4.62
N ARG A 241 -4.85 -3.96 -5.25
CA ARG A 241 -4.92 -4.10 -6.72
C ARG A 241 -5.89 -3.10 -7.33
N LEU A 242 -7.09 -2.97 -6.76
CA LEU A 242 -8.10 -2.03 -7.22
C LEU A 242 -7.60 -0.58 -7.14
N ILE A 243 -7.06 -0.18 -5.98
CA ILE A 243 -6.57 1.19 -5.79
C ILE A 243 -5.44 1.51 -6.77
N TYR A 244 -4.47 0.61 -6.91
CA TYR A 244 -3.33 0.84 -7.81
C TYR A 244 -3.73 0.88 -9.28
N LYS A 245 -4.71 0.06 -9.69
CA LYS A 245 -5.28 0.06 -11.05
C LYS A 245 -5.90 1.41 -11.42
N TYR A 246 -6.60 2.05 -10.49
CA TYR A 246 -7.30 3.31 -10.70
C TYR A 246 -6.57 4.53 -10.11
N ARG A 247 -5.27 4.41 -9.81
CA ARG A 247 -4.54 5.42 -9.02
C ARG A 247 -4.58 6.82 -9.64
N ASP A 248 -4.42 6.93 -10.96
CA ASP A 248 -4.42 8.23 -11.66
C ASP A 248 -5.78 8.94 -11.54
N ASP A 249 -6.87 8.20 -11.70
CA ASP A 249 -8.23 8.73 -11.53
C ASP A 249 -8.49 9.15 -10.08
N LEU A 250 -8.09 8.31 -9.12
CA LEU A 250 -8.24 8.60 -7.69
C LEU A 250 -7.43 9.83 -7.27
N ILE A 251 -6.23 10.01 -7.82
CA ILE A 251 -5.41 11.23 -7.66
C ILE A 251 -6.15 12.44 -8.22
N ASN A 252 -6.71 12.35 -9.42
CA ASN A 252 -7.44 13.45 -10.04
C ASN A 252 -8.69 13.83 -9.25
N ILE A 253 -9.43 12.84 -8.73
CA ILE A 253 -10.56 13.08 -7.84
C ILE A 253 -10.10 13.75 -6.54
N LYS A 254 -8.99 13.28 -5.92
CA LYS A 254 -8.43 13.93 -4.73
C LYS A 254 -8.09 15.40 -5.02
N LYS A 255 -7.43 15.70 -6.15
CA LYS A 255 -7.10 17.08 -6.57
C LYS A 255 -8.35 17.93 -6.72
N TYR A 256 -9.39 17.40 -7.36
CA TYR A 256 -10.68 18.09 -7.49
C TYR A 256 -11.30 18.38 -6.13
N ILE A 257 -11.45 17.38 -5.26
CA ILE A 257 -11.99 17.54 -3.90
C ILE A 257 -11.18 18.57 -3.12
N ALA A 258 -9.85 18.48 -3.16
CA ALA A 258 -8.96 19.41 -2.49
C ALA A 258 -9.17 20.86 -2.94
N SER A 259 -9.46 21.10 -4.23
CA SER A 259 -9.75 22.44 -4.76
C SER A 259 -11.00 23.07 -4.15
N LEU A 260 -11.99 22.25 -3.75
CA LEU A 260 -13.25 22.70 -3.14
C LEU A 260 -13.13 22.95 -1.63
N LEU A 261 -12.03 22.52 -0.99
CA LEU A 261 -11.86 22.67 0.45
C LEU A 261 -11.52 24.10 0.86
N THR A 262 -12.36 24.66 1.73
CA THR A 262 -12.21 25.99 2.35
C THR A 262 -11.82 25.92 3.83
N THR A 263 -11.55 27.07 4.45
CA THR A 263 -11.23 27.19 5.88
C THR A 263 -12.32 26.67 6.81
N GLU A 264 -13.58 26.62 6.37
CA GLU A 264 -14.68 26.06 7.15
C GLU A 264 -14.53 24.54 7.32
N HIS A 265 -14.11 23.85 6.26
CA HIS A 265 -13.82 22.41 6.31
C HIS A 265 -12.67 22.07 7.25
N LYS A 266 -11.71 23.00 7.44
CA LYS A 266 -10.62 22.81 8.41
C LYS A 266 -11.15 22.58 9.82
N LYS A 267 -12.21 23.30 10.20
CA LYS A 267 -12.83 23.30 11.54
C LYS A 267 -13.81 22.14 11.75
N MET A 268 -14.28 21.51 10.68
CA MET A 268 -15.26 20.41 10.78
C MET A 268 -14.71 19.19 11.54
N ASN A 269 -15.58 18.52 12.28
CA ASN A 269 -15.30 17.19 12.82
C ASN A 269 -15.29 16.14 11.68
N LYS A 270 -14.80 14.92 11.99
CA LYS A 270 -14.65 13.84 11.00
C LYS A 270 -15.96 13.44 10.33
N LYS A 271 -17.06 13.37 11.09
CA LYS A 271 -18.37 12.95 10.59
C LYS A 271 -18.90 13.93 9.54
N ASN A 272 -18.89 15.22 9.85
CA ASN A 272 -19.37 16.24 8.91
C ASN A 272 -18.46 16.34 7.69
N LEU A 273 -17.14 16.23 7.90
CA LEU A 273 -16.17 16.26 6.81
C LEU A 273 -16.32 15.06 5.87
N LEU A 274 -16.66 13.87 6.40
CA LEU A 274 -16.94 12.68 5.60
C LEU A 274 -18.13 12.89 4.67
N THR A 275 -19.25 13.41 5.19
CA THR A 275 -20.41 13.73 4.35
C THR A 275 -20.06 14.72 3.23
N VAL A 276 -19.22 15.73 3.53
CA VAL A 276 -18.75 16.67 2.52
C VAL A 276 -17.88 15.98 1.47
N PHE A 277 -16.91 15.16 1.88
CA PHE A 277 -16.02 14.47 0.94
C PHE A 277 -16.79 13.50 0.05
N GLU A 278 -17.75 12.75 0.60
CA GLU A 278 -18.62 11.86 -0.16
C GLU A 278 -19.47 12.64 -1.18
N GLY A 279 -20.01 13.80 -0.79
CA GLY A 279 -20.73 14.68 -1.72
C GLY A 279 -19.82 15.23 -2.83
N PHE A 280 -18.62 15.68 -2.50
CA PHE A 280 -17.65 16.16 -3.50
C PHE A 280 -17.16 15.05 -4.42
N PHE A 281 -17.05 13.81 -3.92
CA PHE A 281 -16.70 12.64 -4.72
C PHE A 281 -17.77 12.35 -5.79
N ASP A 282 -19.05 12.40 -5.42
CA ASP A 282 -20.16 12.20 -6.38
C ASP A 282 -20.14 13.26 -7.49
N VAL A 283 -19.86 14.52 -7.12
CA VAL A 283 -19.70 15.60 -8.10
C VAL A 283 -18.47 15.38 -8.99
N ALA A 284 -17.34 14.95 -8.41
CA ALA A 284 -16.10 14.74 -9.15
C ALA A 284 -16.25 13.69 -10.27
N ILE A 285 -16.94 12.59 -9.97
CA ILE A 285 -17.21 11.54 -10.96
C ILE A 285 -18.08 12.07 -12.09
N THR A 286 -19.11 12.85 -11.76
CA THR A 286 -20.03 13.43 -12.74
C THR A 286 -19.34 14.46 -13.64
N VAL A 287 -18.56 15.37 -13.06
CA VAL A 287 -17.92 16.49 -13.78
C VAL A 287 -16.77 16.02 -14.66
N ASN A 288 -15.96 15.07 -14.16
CA ASN A 288 -14.77 14.63 -14.89
C ASN A 288 -15.07 13.50 -15.89
N GLN A 289 -16.34 13.07 -16.03
CA GLN A 289 -16.74 11.91 -16.85
C GLN A 289 -15.89 10.66 -16.56
N ILE A 290 -15.43 10.51 -15.32
CA ILE A 290 -14.54 9.43 -14.93
C ILE A 290 -15.41 8.19 -14.73
N ASP A 291 -15.33 7.25 -15.66
CA ASP A 291 -16.09 6.01 -15.59
C ASP A 291 -15.42 4.96 -14.70
N ILE A 292 -15.05 5.37 -13.48
CA ILE A 292 -14.44 4.46 -12.49
C ILE A 292 -15.48 3.58 -11.80
N LEU A 293 -16.78 3.75 -12.06
CA LEU A 293 -17.86 3.00 -11.41
C LEU A 293 -18.50 1.93 -12.28
N THR A 294 -18.30 1.90 -13.60
CA THR A 294 -18.74 0.79 -14.47
C THR A 294 -17.86 -0.44 -14.29
N ILE A 295 -18.50 -1.61 -14.22
CA ILE A 295 -17.83 -2.91 -14.02
C ILE A 295 -17.19 -3.37 -15.32
#